data_AF-A0A8J5K0H2-F1
#
_entry.id   AF-A0A8J5K0H2-F1
#
_cell.length_a   1.000
_cell.length_b   1.000
_cell.length_c   1.000
_cell.angle_alpha   90.00
_cell.angle_beta   90.00
_cell.angle_gamma   90.00
#
_symmetry.space_group_name_H-M   'P 1'
#
loop_
_entity.id
_entity.type
_entity.pdbx_description
1 polymer ?
#
loop_
_entity_poly.entity_id
_entity_poly.type
_entity_poly.pdbx_seq_one_letter_code
_entity_poly.pdbx_strand_id
1 'polypeptide(L)' 'MAPNAKRRRYEACFKLKVAAYAKSRNNCAAARECGVTEKRVRDWKLKEHLLRSMPRKKCAMRRGTAHWPNLE' A
#
# COMPACT_ATOMS: atom_id res chain seq x y z
N MET A 1 -14.29 17.06 -16.26
CA MET A 1 -14.37 15.79 -15.50
C MET A 1 -12.97 15.38 -15.10
N ALA A 2 -12.64 15.36 -13.80
CA ALA A 2 -11.32 14.89 -13.36
C ALA A 2 -11.15 13.41 -13.75
N PRO A 3 -10.01 12.98 -14.32
CA PRO A 3 -9.82 11.59 -14.68
C PRO A 3 -9.99 10.73 -13.43
N ASN A 4 -10.89 9.75 -13.50
CA ASN A 4 -11.09 8.78 -12.43
C ASN A 4 -9.75 8.08 -12.20
N ALA A 5 -9.04 8.47 -11.14
CA ALA A 5 -7.71 7.97 -10.84
C ALA A 5 -7.82 6.47 -10.57
N LYS A 6 -7.53 5.65 -11.59
CA LYS A 6 -7.59 4.18 -11.50
C LYS A 6 -6.88 3.75 -10.21
N ARG A 7 -7.63 3.08 -9.33
CA ARG A 7 -7.10 2.59 -8.06
C ARG A 7 -5.99 1.59 -8.35
N ARG A 8 -4.75 1.96 -8.02
CA ARG A 8 -3.58 1.08 -8.17
C ARG A 8 -3.52 0.06 -7.04
N ARG A 9 -3.27 -1.21 -7.40
CA ARG A 9 -2.93 -2.27 -6.45
C ARG A 9 -1.43 -2.27 -6.18
N TYR A 10 -1.04 -2.49 -4.93
CA TYR A 10 0.36 -2.63 -4.54
C TYR A 10 0.54 -3.83 -3.64
N GLU A 11 1.55 -4.63 -3.95
CA GLU A 11 1.95 -5.78 -3.13
C GLU A 11 2.65 -5.33 -1.85
N ALA A 12 2.58 -6.15 -0.80
CA ALA A 12 3.26 -5.87 0.47
C ALA A 12 4.77 -5.66 0.28
N CYS A 13 5.43 -6.43 -0.59
CA CYS A 13 6.84 -6.22 -0.94
C CYS A 13 7.13 -4.83 -1.46
N PHE A 14 6.31 -4.36 -2.40
CA PHE A 14 6.48 -3.05 -2.99
C PHE A 14 6.31 -1.97 -1.91
N LYS A 15 5.27 -2.06 -1.10
CA LYS A 15 5.01 -1.11 0.00
C LYS A 15 6.17 -1.06 1.00
N LEU A 16 6.76 -2.21 1.34
CA LEU A 16 7.95 -2.28 2.21
C LEU A 16 9.17 -1.64 1.55
N LYS A 17 9.40 -1.87 0.25
CA LYS A 17 10.49 -1.23 -0.51
C LYS A 17 10.34 0.30 -0.50
N VAL A 18 9.13 0.80 -0.73
CA VAL A 18 8.84 2.25 -0.68
C VAL A 18 9.04 2.81 0.73
N ALA A 19 8.58 2.10 1.77
CA ALA A 19 8.75 2.53 3.16
C ALA A 19 10.23 2.57 3.58
N ALA A 20 11.02 1.57 3.18
CA ALA A 20 12.47 1.55 3.42
C ALA A 20 13.19 2.71 2.71
N TYR A 21 12.81 2.99 1.47
CA TYR A 21 13.36 4.10 0.69
C TYR A 21 12.99 5.48 1.29
N ALA A 22 11.76 5.61 1.79
CA ALA A 22 11.31 6.82 2.48
C ALA A 22 12.04 7.06 3.81
N LYS A 23 12.54 5.99 4.47
CA LYS A 23 13.38 6.11 5.68
C LYS A 23 14.80 6.58 5.36
N SER A 24 15.37 6.21 4.21
CA SER A 24 16.75 6.61 3.86
C SER A 24 16.83 8.00 3.22
N ARG A 25 15.83 8.40 2.43
CA ARG A 25 15.78 9.71 1.77
C ARG A 25 14.73 10.61 2.43
N ASN A 26 13.53 10.66 1.86
CA ASN A 26 12.38 11.40 2.37
C ASN A 26 11.10 10.91 1.66
N ASN A 27 9.92 11.30 2.18
CA ASN A 27 8.64 10.82 1.64
C ASN A 27 8.36 11.35 0.22
N CYS A 28 8.75 12.60 -0.07
CA CYS A 28 8.52 13.23 -1.37
C CYS A 28 9.33 12.56 -2.49
N ALA A 29 10.59 12.25 -2.24
CA ALA A 29 11.47 11.53 -3.15
C ALA A 29 10.94 10.12 -3.39
N ALA A 30 10.54 9.40 -2.32
CA ALA A 30 9.93 8.09 -2.45
C ALA A 30 8.63 8.12 -3.29
N ALA A 31 7.81 9.13 -3.08
CA ALA A 31 6.57 9.34 -3.84
C ALA A 31 6.83 9.54 -5.34
N ARG A 32 7.80 10.42 -5.70
CA ARG A 32 8.18 10.69 -7.10
C ARG A 32 8.77 9.45 -7.77
N GLU A 33 9.76 8.83 -7.14
CA GLU A 33 10.50 7.67 -7.70
C GLU A 33 9.59 6.44 -7.88
N CYS A 34 8.69 6.20 -6.92
CA CYS A 34 7.80 5.05 -6.97
C CYS A 34 6.45 5.33 -7.67
N GLY A 35 6.21 6.56 -8.12
CA GLY A 35 4.94 6.96 -8.74
C GLY A 35 3.73 6.75 -7.81
N VAL A 36 3.91 7.03 -6.52
CA VAL A 36 2.87 6.89 -5.48
C VAL A 36 2.61 8.24 -4.83
N THR A 37 1.40 8.44 -4.33
CA THR A 37 1.08 9.64 -3.55
C THR A 37 1.82 9.62 -2.21
N GLU A 38 2.31 10.76 -1.75
CA GLU A 38 3.03 10.87 -0.48
C GLU A 38 2.22 10.35 0.72
N LYS A 39 0.89 10.57 0.73
CA LYS A 39 -0.02 10.00 1.72
C LYS A 39 0.13 8.48 1.85
N ARG A 40 0.26 7.75 0.73
CA ARG A 40 0.45 6.29 0.76
C ARG A 40 1.79 5.91 1.38
N VAL A 41 2.84 6.67 1.07
CA VAL A 41 4.17 6.46 1.66
C VAL A 41 4.11 6.61 3.18
N ARG A 42 3.46 7.68 3.67
CA ARG A 42 3.25 7.91 5.11
C ARG A 42 2.46 6.76 5.75
N ASP A 43 1.33 6.38 5.15
CA ASP A 43 0.48 5.29 5.64
C ASP A 43 1.23 3.95 5.71
N TRP A 44 2.06 3.63 4.71
CA TRP A 44 2.85 2.40 4.70
C TRP A 44 3.98 2.42 5.72
N LYS A 45 4.55 3.60 6.01
CA LYS A 45 5.55 3.75 7.08
C LYS A 45 4.94 3.47 8.44
N LEU A 46 3.74 3.98 8.71
CA LEU A 46 3.00 3.71 9.95
C LEU A 46 2.62 2.22 10.07
N LYS A 47 2.22 1.60 8.95
CA LYS A 47 1.77 0.20 8.90
C LYS A 47 2.89 -0.79 8.59
N GLU A 48 4.16 -0.40 8.70
CA GLU A 48 5.29 -1.26 8.31
C GLU A 48 5.31 -2.59 9.07
N HIS A 49 4.99 -2.57 10.36
CA HIS A 49 4.88 -3.78 11.19
C HIS A 49 3.83 -4.76 10.64
N LEU A 50 2.65 -4.27 10.25
CA LEU A 50 1.60 -5.08 9.61
C LEU A 50 2.03 -5.61 8.25
N LEU A 51 2.73 -4.77 7.47
CA LEU A 51 3.23 -5.13 6.15
C LEU A 51 4.30 -6.22 6.22
N ARG A 52 5.12 -6.26 7.28
CA ARG A 52 6.11 -7.33 7.52
C ARG A 52 5.48 -8.65 7.92
N SER A 53 4.39 -8.62 8.70
CA SER A 53 3.62 -9.82 9.07
C SER A 53 2.85 -10.42 7.88
N MET A 54 2.59 -9.63 6.85
CA MET A 54 1.79 -10.01 5.70
C MET A 54 2.60 -10.78 4.63
N PRO A 55 2.00 -11.77 3.94
CA PRO A 55 2.66 -12.43 2.83
C PRO A 55 3.06 -11.44 1.72
N ARG A 56 4.29 -11.61 1.25
CA ARG A 56 5.00 -10.74 0.28
C ARG A 56 4.17 -10.33 -0.95
N LYS A 57 3.44 -11.27 -1.56
CA LYS A 57 2.65 -11.08 -2.79
C LYS A 57 1.24 -10.52 -2.52
N LYS A 58 0.79 -10.49 -1.26
CA LYS A 58 -0.59 -10.09 -0.93
C LYS A 58 -0.72 -8.56 -0.97
N CYS A 59 -1.85 -8.06 -1.46
CA CYS A 59 -2.07 -6.62 -1.67
C CYS A 59 -2.89 -5.94 -0.56
N ALA A 60 -3.80 -6.67 0.09
CA ALA A 60 -4.56 -6.19 1.25
C ALA A 60 -4.77 -7.31 2.26
N MET A 61 -4.83 -6.97 3.54
CA MET A 61 -5.22 -7.88 4.60
C MET A 61 -6.75 -7.92 4.66
N ARG A 62 -7.39 -8.50 3.62
CA ARG A 62 -8.82 -8.80 3.67
C ARG A 62 -8.99 -9.92 4.69
N ARG A 63 -9.53 -9.59 5.84
CA ARG A 63 -10.02 -10.52 6.86
C ARG A 63 -11.45 -10.11 7.12
N GLY A 64 -12.38 -11.03 6.95
CA GLY A 64 -13.81 -10.78 7.06
C GLY A 64 -14.57 -11.69 6.11
N THR A 65 -15.57 -12.37 6.65
CA THR A 65 -16.65 -12.98 5.87
C THR A 65 -17.25 -11.88 4.97
N ALA A 66 -17.61 -12.22 3.74
CA ALA A 66 -18.36 -11.30 2.90
C ALA A 66 -19.56 -10.77 3.71
N HIS A 67 -19.90 -9.49 3.55
CA HIS A 67 -21.07 -8.91 4.21
C HIS A 67 -22.36 -9.68 3.86
N TRP A 68 -22.35 -10.38 2.73
CA TRP A 68 -23.44 -11.20 2.22
C TRP A 68 -22.94 -12.59 1.84
N PRO A 69 -22.77 -13.50 2.81
CA PRO A 69 -22.24 -14.83 2.53
C PRO A 69 -23.21 -15.77 1.79
N ASN A 70 -24.51 -15.46 1.78
CA ASN A 70 -25.57 -16.34 1.26
C ASN A 70 -26.11 -15.92 -0.12
N LEU A 71 -25.40 -15.06 -0.85
CA LEU A 71 -25.85 -14.48 -2.14
C LEU A 71 -24.99 -14.96 -3.34
N GLU A 72 -24.23 -16.05 -3.17
CA GLU A 72 -23.48 -16.73 -4.24
C GLU A 72 -24.30 -17.83 -4.94
#